data_AF-A0A128A265-F1
#
_entry.id   AF-A0A128A265-F1
#
_cell.length_a   1.000
_cell.length_b   1.000
_cell.length_c   1.000
_cell.angle_alpha   90.00
_cell.angle_beta   90.00
_cell.angle_gamma   90.00
#
_symmetry.space_group_name_H-M   'P 1'
#
loop_
_entity.id
_entity.type
_entity.pdbx_description
1 polymer ?
#
loop_
_entity_poly.entity_id
_entity_poly.type
_entity_poly.pdbx_seq_one_letter_code
_entity_poly.pdbx_strand_id
1 'polypeptide(L)' 'MKAKFKTTCSECNAPIKSGEEIAKNPAGKWVHKYCAPSSEELP' A
#
# COMPACT_ATOMS: atom_id res chain seq x y z
N MET A 1 -2.33 -1.89 -7.47
CA MET A 1 -1.49 -3.02 -7.93
C MET A 1 -1.63 -4.14 -6.90
N LYS A 2 -1.50 -5.43 -7.24
CA LYS A 2 -1.61 -6.51 -6.24
C LYS A 2 -0.23 -6.94 -5.76
N ALA A 3 -0.09 -7.18 -4.46
CA ALA A 3 1.12 -7.70 -3.86
C ALA A 3 1.40 -9.10 -4.40
N LYS A 4 2.58 -9.34 -4.96
CA LYS A 4 3.01 -10.70 -5.36
C LYS A 4 3.87 -11.37 -4.28
N PHE A 5 4.05 -10.69 -3.16
CA PHE A 5 4.96 -11.06 -2.08
C PHE A 5 4.40 -10.58 -0.74
N LYS A 6 4.76 -11.27 0.36
CA LYS A 6 4.45 -10.80 1.72
C LYS A 6 5.37 -9.63 2.04
N THR A 7 4.81 -8.48 2.39
CA THR A 7 5.57 -7.29 2.79
C THR A 7 4.89 -6.61 3.97
N THR A 8 5.49 -5.59 4.56
CA THR A 8 4.90 -4.87 5.71
C THR A 8 4.53 -3.47 5.29
N CYS A 9 3.27 -3.10 5.52
CA CYS A 9 2.74 -1.77 5.30
C CYS A 9 3.51 -0.76 6.15
N SER A 10 4.22 0.18 5.54
CA SER A 10 4.98 1.20 6.29
C SER A 10 4.09 2.24 7.00
N GLU A 11 2.84 2.43 6.57
CA GLU A 11 1.89 3.37 7.19
C GLU A 11 1.22 2.77 8.44
N CYS A 12 0.70 1.56 8.28
CA CYS A 12 -0.15 0.89 9.24
C CYS A 12 0.56 -0.22 10.02
N ASN A 13 1.82 -0.50 9.68
CA ASN A 13 2.66 -1.58 10.24
C ASN A 13 2.04 -2.98 10.14
N ALA A 14 0.96 -3.14 9.36
CA ALA A 14 0.29 -4.41 9.16
C ALA A 14 0.96 -5.24 8.05
N PRO A 15 0.94 -6.58 8.17
CA PRO A 15 1.48 -7.47 7.15
C PRO A 15 0.57 -7.50 5.92
N ILE A 16 1.14 -7.17 4.77
CA ILE A 16 0.53 -7.29 3.45
C ILE A 16 0.73 -8.72 2.94
N LYS A 17 -0.35 -9.42 2.60
CA LYS A 17 -0.27 -10.76 1.99
C LYS A 17 -0.19 -10.68 0.47
N SER A 18 0.39 -11.72 -0.13
CA SER A 18 0.34 -11.93 -1.57
C SER A 18 -1.12 -12.01 -2.04
N GLY A 19 -1.50 -11.16 -3.00
CA GLY A 19 -2.85 -11.03 -3.53
C GLY A 19 -3.60 -9.78 -3.05
N GLU A 20 -3.16 -9.16 -1.95
CA GLU A 20 -3.77 -7.92 -1.44
C GLU A 20 -3.41 -6.70 -2.29
N GLU A 21 -4.29 -5.70 -2.26
CA GLU A 21 -4.06 -4.46 -2.99
C GLU A 21 -3.03 -3.59 -2.28
N ILE A 22 -1.96 -3.28 -2.99
CA ILE A 22 -0.89 -2.38 -2.57
C ILE A 22 -0.70 -1.22 -3.52
N ALA A 23 -0.12 -0.17 -2.97
CA ALA A 23 0.33 1.00 -3.67
C ALA A 23 1.69 1.43 -3.11
N LYS A 24 2.39 2.26 -3.88
CA LYS A 24 3.67 2.83 -3.48
C LYS A 24 3.40 4.19 -2.84
N ASN A 25 3.95 4.41 -1.65
CA ASN A 25 3.93 5.71 -1.00
C ASN A 25 4.99 6.64 -1.62
N PRO A 26 4.99 7.95 -1.32
CA PRO A 26 5.99 8.90 -1.86
C PRO A 26 7.44 8.59 -1.42
N ALA A 27 7.63 7.82 -0.34
CA ALA A 27 8.95 7.32 0.07
C ALA A 27 9.39 6.06 -0.72
N GLY A 28 8.61 5.62 -1.72
CA GLY A 28 8.91 4.45 -2.54
C GLY A 28 8.67 3.10 -1.86
N LYS A 29 8.03 3.09 -0.69
CA LYS A 29 7.71 1.89 0.11
C LYS A 29 6.34 1.34 -0.29
N TRP A 30 6.21 0.02 -0.22
CA TRP A 30 4.93 -0.65 -0.45
C TRP A 30 4.04 -0.53 0.79
N VAL A 31 2.83 -0.06 0.57
CA VAL A 31 1.80 0.12 1.57
C VAL A 31 0.49 -0.40 1.00
N HIS A 32 -0.53 -0.65 1.82
CA HIS A 32 -1.83 -1.05 1.29
C HIS A 32 -2.39 0.02 0.37
N LYS A 33 -3.23 -0.36 -0.60
CA LYS A 33 -3.88 0.60 -1.51
C LYS A 33 -4.69 1.66 -0.77
N TYR A 34 -5.27 1.31 0.37
CA TYR A 34 -5.99 2.23 1.27
C TYR A 34 -5.06 3.06 2.18
N CYS A 35 -3.83 2.58 2.42
CA CYS A 35 -2.82 3.31 3.20
C CYS A 35 -1.97 4.23 2.32
N ALA A 36 -1.82 3.91 1.04
CA ALA A 36 -1.19 4.86 0.14
C ALA A 36 -2.05 6.12 0.13
N PRO A 37 -1.43 7.31 0.26
CA PRO A 37 -2.11 8.54 -0.01
C PRO A 37 -2.49 8.50 -1.49
N SER A 38 -3.68 7.97 -1.78
CA SER A 38 -4.31 8.14 -3.07
C SER A 38 -4.57 9.63 -3.16
N SER A 39 -4.00 10.29 -4.16
CA SER A 39 -4.41 11.62 -4.57
C SER A 39 -5.82 11.56 -5.17
N GLU A 40 -6.76 10.93 -4.47
CA GLU A 40 -8.17 11.12 -4.73
C GLU A 40 -8.51 12.41 -3.98
N GLU A 41 -8.09 13.50 -4.61
CA GLU A 41 -8.66 14.82 -4.41
C GLU A 41 -10.17 14.64 -4.54
N LEU A 42 -10.85 14.71 -3.39
CA LEU A 42 -12.29 14.78 -3.29
C LEU A 42 -12.76 15.97 -4.16
N PRO A 43 -13.78 15.81 -5.03
CA PRO A 43 -14.38 16.94 -5.74
C PRO A 43 -15.11 17.90 -4.78
#